data_AF-A0A2G6LDF1-F1
#
_entry.id   AF-A0A2G6LDF1-F1
#
_cell.length_a   1.000
_cell.length_b   1.000
_cell.length_c   1.000
_cell.angle_alpha   90.00
_cell.angle_beta   90.00
_cell.angle_gamma   90.00
#
_symmetry.space_group_name_H-M   'P 1'
#
loop_
_entity.id
_entity.type
_entity.pdbx_description
1 polymer ?
#
loop_
_entity_poly.entity_id
_entity_poly.type
_entity_poly.pdbx_seq_one_letter_code
_entity_poly.pdbx_strand_id
1 'polypeptide(L)'
;MPNMLFSNYCIKVHKFGNLLLLDKITPYTIGQLLAAYEHKVLVQSSIWGINAFDQFGVELGKQLCHKILAEHKGELSAEVIKKSFEM
;
A
#
# COMPACT_ATOMS: atom_id res chain seq x y z
N MET A 1 46.66 -2.99 -25.93
CA MET A 1 45.88 -3.84 -24.99
C MET A 1 44.40 -3.50 -25.19
N PRO A 2 43.50 -4.49 -25.30
CA PRO A 2 42.10 -4.24 -25.65
C PRO A 2 41.32 -3.66 -24.46
N ASN A 3 40.52 -2.65 -24.76
CA ASN A 3 39.74 -1.87 -23.80
C ASN A 3 38.48 -2.62 -23.35
N MET A 4 38.30 -2.70 -22.02
CA MET A 4 37.06 -2.36 -21.32
C MET A 4 35.74 -3.05 -21.74
N LEU A 5 35.55 -4.32 -21.36
CA LEU A 5 34.26 -5.05 -21.45
C LEU A 5 33.60 -5.37 -20.10
N PHE A 6 34.10 -4.85 -18.97
CA PHE A 6 33.60 -5.23 -17.64
C PHE A 6 32.44 -4.39 -17.07
N SER A 7 32.00 -3.33 -17.76
CA SER A 7 30.97 -2.42 -17.22
C SER A 7 29.58 -3.08 -17.05
N ASN A 8 29.26 -4.09 -17.86
CA ASN A 8 27.93 -4.72 -17.88
C ASN A 8 27.72 -5.80 -16.79
N TYR A 9 28.74 -6.09 -15.97
CA TYR A 9 28.67 -7.09 -14.88
C TYR A 9 28.79 -6.46 -13.47
N CYS A 10 28.67 -5.14 -13.34
CA CYS A 10 28.66 -4.49 -12.03
C CYS A 10 27.27 -4.58 -11.40
N ILE A 11 27.08 -5.53 -10.48
CA ILE A 11 25.86 -5.61 -9.67
C ILE A 11 25.92 -4.48 -8.64
N LYS A 12 25.07 -3.46 -8.80
CA LYS A 12 25.02 -2.28 -7.92
C LYS A 12 24.43 -2.68 -6.55
N VAL A 13 25.28 -2.88 -5.55
CA VAL A 13 24.92 -3.37 -4.20
C VAL A 13 24.42 -2.25 -3.27
N HIS A 14 23.29 -1.62 -3.60
CA HIS A 14 22.66 -0.58 -2.73
C HIS A 14 21.17 -0.86 -2.43
N LYS A 15 20.72 -2.12 -2.56
CA LYS A 15 19.32 -2.48 -2.27
C LYS A 15 19.22 -3.11 -0.88
N PHE A 16 18.53 -2.42 0.04
CA PHE A 16 18.18 -2.98 1.34
C PHE A 16 16.94 -3.88 1.21
N GLY A 17 16.94 -5.03 1.88
CA GLY A 17 15.83 -5.98 1.88
C GLY A 17 15.82 -6.80 3.17
N ASN A 18 14.63 -7.28 3.54
CA ASN A 18 14.44 -8.16 4.69
C ASN A 18 14.07 -9.56 4.18
N LEU A 19 14.70 -10.60 4.71
CA LEU A 19 14.36 -11.99 4.44
C LEU A 19 13.76 -12.63 5.69
N LEU A 20 12.53 -13.11 5.59
CA LEU A 20 11.89 -13.94 6.61
C LEU A 20 11.83 -15.38 6.09
N LEU A 21 12.56 -16.29 6.73
CA LEU A 21 12.59 -17.69 6.36
C LEU A 21 11.58 -18.47 7.23
N LEU A 22 10.75 -19.28 6.59
CA LEU A 22 9.80 -20.18 7.25
C LEU A 22 10.06 -21.61 6.75
N ASP A 23 10.12 -22.57 7.66
CA ASP A 23 10.38 -23.97 7.30
C ASP A 23 9.24 -24.59 6.48
N LYS A 24 7.98 -24.23 6.79
CA LYS A 24 6.79 -24.69 6.07
C LYS A 24 5.65 -23.69 6.19
N ILE A 25 4.83 -23.58 5.14
CA ILE A 25 3.56 -22.84 5.16
C ILE A 25 2.49 -23.73 5.79
N THR A 26 2.07 -23.39 6.99
CA THR A 26 1.01 -24.04 7.76
C THR A 26 0.10 -22.95 8.35
N PRO A 27 -1.15 -23.26 8.75
CA PRO A 27 -2.01 -22.26 9.39
C PRO A 27 -1.36 -21.60 10.62
N TYR A 28 -0.56 -22.37 11.37
CA TYR A 28 0.20 -21.87 12.50
C TYR A 28 1.29 -20.86 12.07
N THR A 29 2.15 -21.22 11.10
CA THR A 29 3.24 -20.34 10.65
C THR A 29 2.73 -19.10 9.90
N ILE A 30 1.58 -19.20 9.20
CA ILE A 30 0.89 -18.04 8.64
C ILE A 30 0.36 -17.13 9.76
N GLY A 31 -0.24 -17.70 10.81
CA GLY A 31 -0.70 -16.93 11.97
C GLY A 31 0.44 -16.17 12.66
N GLN A 32 1.59 -16.82 12.83
CA GLN A 32 2.80 -16.17 13.35
C GLN A 32 3.26 -15.01 12.46
N LEU A 33 3.25 -15.21 11.13
CA LEU A 33 3.60 -14.16 10.18
C LEU A 33 2.63 -12.98 10.25
N LEU A 34 1.33 -13.25 10.27
CA LEU A 34 0.29 -12.22 10.38
C LEU A 34 0.45 -11.40 11.67
N ALA A 35 0.56 -12.07 12.81
CA ALA A 35 0.76 -11.42 14.11
C ALA A 35 2.03 -10.55 14.13
N ALA A 36 3.11 -11.00 13.49
CA ALA A 36 4.33 -10.21 13.36
C ALA A 36 4.12 -8.91 12.57
N TYR A 37 3.33 -8.93 11.49
CA TYR A 37 3.01 -7.74 10.71
C TYR A 37 2.02 -6.79 11.41
N GLU A 38 1.03 -7.33 12.12
CA GLU A 38 0.12 -6.52 12.95
C GLU A 38 0.89 -5.78 14.06
N HIS A 39 1.77 -6.50 14.76
CA HIS A 39 2.59 -5.90 15.80
C HIS A 39 3.61 -4.90 15.24
N LYS A 40 4.18 -5.15 14.05
CA LYS A 40 5.05 -4.18 13.36
C LYS A 40 4.34 -2.84 13.15
N VAL A 41 3.13 -2.86 12.58
CA VAL A 41 2.36 -1.63 12.31
C VAL A 41 2.01 -0.93 13.62
N LEU A 42 1.60 -1.68 14.64
CA LEU A 42 1.31 -1.15 15.98
C LEU A 42 2.52 -0.43 16.59
N VAL A 43 3.69 -1.06 16.59
CA VAL A 43 4.93 -0.46 17.13
C VAL A 43 5.34 0.76 16.34
N GLN A 44 5.28 0.71 15.00
CA GLN A 44 5.57 1.87 14.15
C GLN A 44 4.65 3.05 14.46
N SER A 45 3.36 2.80 14.65
CA SER A 45 2.40 3.85 15.02
C SER A 45 2.68 4.44 16.39
N SER A 46 3.10 3.61 17.35
CA SER A 46 3.46 4.04 18.70
C SER A 46 4.73 4.91 18.69
N ILE A 47 5.72 4.56 17.87
CA ILE A 47 6.94 5.36 17.68
C ILE A 47 6.61 6.72 17.05
N TRP A 48 5.71 6.75 16.06
CA TRP A 48 5.33 7.99 15.38
C TRP A 48 4.25 8.80 16.13
N GLY A 49 3.69 8.27 17.21
CA GLY A 49 2.62 8.92 17.96
C GLY A 49 1.33 9.09 17.15
N ILE A 50 1.08 8.19 16.18
CA ILE A 50 -0.13 8.20 15.34
C ILE A 50 -1.06 7.06 15.75
N ASN A 51 -2.37 7.24 15.52
CA ASN A 51 -3.35 6.19 15.76
C ASN A 51 -3.36 5.19 14.58
N ALA A 52 -2.90 3.94 14.81
CA ALA A 52 -2.95 2.86 13.82
C ALA A 52 -4.37 2.34 13.51
N PHE A 53 -5.34 2.65 14.37
CA PHE A 53 -6.69 2.08 14.29
C PHE A 53 -7.70 3.03 13.63
N ASP A 54 -7.25 4.22 13.20
CA ASP A 54 -8.14 5.24 12.64
C ASP A 54 -8.16 5.25 11.11
N GLN A 55 -9.27 5.72 10.54
CA GLN A 55 -9.46 5.79 9.10
C GLN A 55 -10.26 7.03 8.65
N PHE A 56 -10.06 8.20 9.25
CA PHE A 56 -10.77 9.42 8.84
C PHE A 56 -10.67 9.77 7.33
N GLY A 57 -9.58 9.36 6.67
CA GLY A 57 -9.34 9.64 5.26
C GLY A 57 -10.36 9.05 4.26
N VAL A 58 -11.21 8.09 4.67
CA VAL A 58 -12.21 7.50 3.75
C VAL A 58 -13.53 8.26 3.71
N GLU A 59 -13.82 9.06 4.72
CA GLU A 59 -15.19 9.55 4.93
C GLU A 59 -15.58 10.62 3.91
N LEU A 60 -14.67 11.55 3.60
CA LEU A 60 -14.91 12.59 2.59
C LEU A 60 -15.14 11.99 1.20
N GLY A 61 -14.39 10.96 0.84
CA GLY A 61 -14.55 10.25 -0.43
C GLY A 61 -15.92 9.58 -0.54
N LYS A 62 -16.38 8.91 0.53
CA LYS A 62 -17.72 8.31 0.57
C LYS A 62 -18.82 9.36 0.40
N GLN A 63 -18.73 10.47 1.13
CA GLN A 63 -19.72 11.55 1.06
C GLN A 63 -19.82 12.14 -0.34
N LEU A 64 -18.67 12.35 -1.00
CA LEU A 64 -18.63 12.91 -2.35
C LEU A 64 -19.19 11.94 -3.38
N CYS A 65 -18.81 10.66 -3.30
CA CYS A 65 -19.38 9.62 -4.16
C CYS A 65 -20.90 9.51 -4.00
N HIS A 66 -21.43 9.61 -2.78
CA HIS A 66 -22.88 9.58 -2.54
C HIS A 66 -23.62 10.76 -3.17
N LYS A 67 -23.04 11.97 -3.16
CA LYS A 67 -23.63 13.15 -3.82
C LYS A 67 -23.69 12.96 -5.34
N ILE A 68 -22.57 12.54 -5.94
CA ILE A 68 -22.47 12.31 -7.39
C ILE A 68 -23.44 11.18 -7.81
N LEU A 69 -23.51 10.10 -7.04
CA LEU A 69 -24.46 8.99 -7.24
C LEU A 69 -25.92 9.47 -7.29
N ALA A 70 -26.29 10.36 -6.36
CA ALA A 70 -27.64 10.90 -6.27
C ALA A 70 -27.99 11.80 -7.46
N GLU A 71 -27.04 12.64 -7.90
CA GLU A 71 -27.21 13.50 -9.08
C GLU A 71 -27.40 12.69 -10.38
N HIS A 72 -26.78 11.52 -10.46
CA HIS A 72 -26.73 10.70 -11.69
C HIS A 72 -27.63 9.44 -11.62
N LYS A 73 -28.61 9.42 -10.72
CA LYS A 73 -29.61 8.32 -10.58
C LYS A 73 -29.00 6.91 -10.54
N GLY A 74 -27.82 6.77 -9.93
CA GLY A 74 -27.13 5.48 -9.79
C GLY A 74 -26.22 5.06 -10.95
N GLU A 75 -26.06 5.89 -12.00
CA GLU A 75 -25.06 5.65 -13.03
C GLU A 75 -23.71 6.28 -12.64
N LEU A 76 -22.70 5.44 -12.40
CA LEU A 76 -21.31 5.87 -12.24
C LEU A 76 -20.50 5.48 -13.48
N SER A 77 -20.11 6.47 -14.27
CA SER A 77 -19.06 6.31 -15.27
C SER A 77 -17.87 7.21 -14.95
N ALA A 78 -16.69 6.84 -15.45
CA ALA A 78 -15.48 7.65 -15.26
C ALA A 78 -15.61 9.03 -15.94
N GLU A 79 -16.44 9.16 -16.99
CA GLU A 79 -16.74 10.45 -17.61
C GLU A 79 -17.61 11.34 -16.71
N VAL A 80 -18.60 10.75 -16.03
CA VAL A 80 -19.49 11.45 -15.08
C VAL A 80 -18.68 12.05 -13.93
N ILE A 81 -17.78 11.26 -13.34
CA ILE A 81 -16.92 11.74 -12.23
C ILE A 81 -16.05 12.91 -12.71
N LYS A 82 -15.40 12.80 -13.87
CA LYS A 82 -14.56 13.91 -14.38
C LYS A 82 -15.37 15.19 -14.59
N LYS A 83 -16.56 15.07 -15.16
CA LYS A 83 -17.44 16.22 -15.44
C LYS A 83 -17.92 16.93 -14.17
N SER A 84 -18.12 16.20 -13.07
CA SER A 84 -18.50 16.78 -11.77
C SER A 84 -17.35 17.46 -11.03
N PHE A 85 -16.09 17.12 -11.34
CA PHE A 85 -14.91 17.72 -10.71
C PHE A 85 -14.24 18.84 -11.54
N GLU A 86 -14.50 18.91 -12.85
CA GLU A 86 -13.98 19.96 -13.76
C GLU A 86 -14.87 21.23 -13.83
N MET A 87 -15.54 21.60 -12.74
CA MET A 87 -16.22 22.92 -12.66
C MET A 87 -15.23 24.08 -12.58
#